data_AF-A0A4Y2W5V6-F1
#
_entry.id   AF-A0A4Y2W5V6-F1
#
_cell.length_a   1.000
_cell.length_b   1.000
_cell.length_c   1.000
_cell.angle_alpha   90.00
_cell.angle_beta   90.00
_cell.angle_gamma   90.00
#
_symmetry.space_group_name_H-M   'P 1'
#
loop_
_entity.id
_entity.type
_entity.pdbx_description
1 polymer ?
#
loop_
_entity_poly.entity_id
_entity_poly.type
_entity_poly.pdbx_seq_one_letter_code
_entity_poly.pdbx_strand_id
1 'polypeptide(L)'
;MIFNQSEASSSNCCVLIGESSARRLLNSYLKSEIMPAALSIWQDNWDNGETGLSTHGIVPRVSNKPVGWNREDIMFATGHGPFSSHLHRFNLRTHDISSCGEKGDPMHYATKCRFTLSWHFQTPTVSLKLQWLKNILTNNISRTRLRLLIRFMCDENNLIVEDNH
;
A
#
# COMPACT_ATOMS: atom_id res chain seq x y z
N MET A 1 8.58 -0.76 0.82
CA MET A 1 7.49 0.07 0.26
C MET A 1 8.01 1.50 0.30
N ILE A 2 8.28 2.13 -0.85
CA ILE A 2 8.86 3.49 -0.86
C ILE A 2 7.70 4.49 -0.78
N PHE A 3 7.62 5.23 0.31
CA PHE A 3 6.86 6.49 0.38
C PHE A 3 7.80 7.62 -0.07
N ASN A 4 7.40 8.37 -1.10
CA ASN A 4 8.18 9.46 -1.69
C ASN A 4 8.21 10.71 -0.78
N GLN A 5 9.40 11.33 -0.61
CA GLN A 5 9.73 12.76 -0.40
C GLN A 5 11.09 12.85 0.33
N SER A 6 12.00 13.82 0.20
CA SER A 6 12.38 14.88 -0.77
C SER A 6 13.78 15.34 -0.31
N GLU A 7 14.74 15.59 -1.20
CA GLU A 7 16.13 15.99 -0.85
C GLU A 7 16.25 17.47 -0.43
N ALA A 8 17.11 17.76 0.55
CA ALA A 8 17.68 19.10 0.75
C ALA A 8 19.16 19.04 1.20
N SER A 9 20.01 19.63 0.34
CA SER A 9 21.21 20.45 0.61
C SER A 9 22.47 19.86 1.27
N SER A 10 23.58 19.81 0.51
CA SER A 10 24.87 20.38 0.96
C SER A 10 25.88 20.63 -0.17
N SER A 11 26.27 21.90 -0.28
CA SER A 11 27.54 22.57 -0.65
C SER A 11 28.63 21.94 -1.55
N ASN A 12 28.95 22.72 -2.60
CA ASN A 12 30.21 23.01 -3.31
C ASN A 12 31.47 22.17 -3.04
N CYS A 13 31.96 21.48 -4.08
CA CYS A 13 33.36 21.53 -4.54
C CYS A 13 33.52 20.94 -5.96
N CYS A 14 34.50 21.44 -6.71
CA CYS A 14 35.04 20.99 -8.01
C CYS A 14 34.36 21.41 -9.33
N VAL A 15 35.06 22.30 -10.04
CA VAL A 15 34.91 22.67 -11.44
C VAL A 15 35.80 21.75 -12.31
N LEU A 16 35.34 21.42 -13.53
CA LEU A 16 36.03 20.75 -14.66
C LEU A 16 35.75 19.26 -14.98
N ILE A 17 34.51 18.80 -14.76
CA ILE A 17 33.83 17.88 -15.69
C ILE A 17 32.45 18.51 -15.83
N GLY A 18 31.95 18.79 -17.05
CA GLY A 18 30.73 19.57 -17.28
C GLY A 18 29.71 19.36 -16.16
N GLU A 19 29.40 20.41 -15.40
CA GLU A 19 28.85 20.35 -14.02
C GLU A 19 27.71 19.34 -13.84
N SER A 20 26.89 19.16 -14.88
CA SER A 20 25.81 18.19 -14.95
C SER A 20 26.26 16.72 -14.92
N SER A 21 27.36 16.38 -15.60
CA SER A 21 27.93 15.03 -15.62
C SER A 21 28.69 14.72 -14.33
N ALA A 22 29.46 15.68 -13.79
CA ALA A 22 30.10 15.54 -12.48
C ALA A 22 29.08 15.34 -11.36
N ARG A 23 28.01 16.15 -11.33
CA ARG A 23 26.92 16.01 -10.35
C ARG A 23 26.19 14.67 -10.47
N ARG A 24 25.94 14.17 -11.69
CA ARG A 24 25.33 12.85 -11.90
C ARG A 24 26.23 11.72 -11.41
N LEU A 25 27.54 11.79 -11.71
CA LEU A 25 28.50 10.78 -11.27
C LEU A 25 28.66 10.77 -9.75
N LEU A 26 28.78 11.95 -9.12
CA LEU A 26 28.83 12.08 -7.67
C LEU A 26 27.53 11.58 -7.00
N ASN A 27 26.37 11.91 -7.57
CA ASN A 27 25.08 11.41 -7.06
C ASN A 27 24.95 9.89 -7.20
N SER A 28 25.44 9.30 -8.30
CA SER A 28 25.46 7.83 -8.47
C SER A 28 26.38 7.14 -7.49
N TYR A 29 27.55 7.72 -7.20
CA TYR A 29 28.51 7.22 -6.23
C TYR A 29 27.97 7.32 -4.80
N LEU A 30 27.44 8.48 -4.41
CA LEU A 30 26.81 8.64 -3.09
C LEU A 30 25.63 7.67 -2.92
N LYS A 31 24.83 7.44 -3.96
CA LYS A 31 23.75 6.46 -3.92
C LYS A 31 24.25 5.02 -3.78
N SER A 32 25.36 4.64 -4.42
CA SER A 32 25.91 3.28 -4.29
C SER A 32 26.45 3.01 -2.89
N GLU A 33 27.01 4.03 -2.23
CA GLU A 33 27.53 3.89 -0.86
C GLU A 33 26.41 3.93 0.20
N ILE A 34 25.44 4.84 0.07
CA ILE A 34 24.43 5.08 1.11
C ILE A 34 23.28 4.06 1.04
N MET A 35 22.91 3.58 -0.16
CA MET A 35 21.74 2.70 -0.29
C MET A 35 21.84 1.34 0.39
N PRO A 36 22.96 0.63 0.37
CA PRO A 36 23.07 -0.64 1.09
C PRO A 36 22.81 -0.46 2.60
N ALA A 37 23.40 0.58 3.22
CA ALA A 37 23.21 0.86 4.64
C ALA A 37 21.77 1.26 4.96
N ALA A 38 21.17 2.16 4.16
CA ALA A 38 19.78 2.54 4.33
C ALA A 38 18.82 1.36 4.16
N LEU A 39 19.03 0.51 3.15
CA LEU A 39 18.21 -0.69 2.94
C LEU A 39 18.34 -1.68 4.09
N SER A 40 19.52 -1.84 4.69
CA SER A 40 19.71 -2.69 5.87
C SER A 40 18.89 -2.19 7.05
N ILE A 41 19.00 -0.90 7.40
CA ILE A 41 18.24 -0.29 8.50
C ILE A 41 16.73 -0.43 8.26
N TRP A 42 16.30 -0.19 7.02
CA TRP A 42 14.89 -0.33 6.66
C TRP A 42 14.41 -1.78 6.73
N GLN A 43 15.23 -2.75 6.32
CA GLN A 43 14.91 -4.17 6.43
C GLN A 43 14.78 -4.58 7.90
N ASP A 44 15.70 -4.15 8.76
CA ASP A 44 15.64 -4.44 10.20
C ASP A 44 14.35 -3.89 10.83
N ASN A 45 13.99 -2.65 10.50
CA ASN A 45 12.73 -2.06 10.95
C ASN A 45 11.51 -2.78 10.38
N TRP A 46 11.60 -3.31 9.16
CA TRP A 46 10.52 -4.04 8.52
C TRP A 46 10.28 -5.41 9.14
N ASP A 47 11.35 -6.13 9.49
CA ASP A 47 11.29 -7.45 10.10
C ASP A 47 10.87 -7.42 11.57
N ASN A 48 11.22 -6.34 12.29
CA ASN A 48 10.92 -6.18 13.72
C ASN A 48 9.68 -5.31 13.99
N GLY A 49 9.02 -4.81 12.95
CA GLY A 49 7.84 -3.95 13.09
C GLY A 49 6.60 -4.70 13.58
N GLU A 50 5.85 -4.10 14.50
CA GLU A 50 4.62 -4.70 15.05
C GLU A 50 3.39 -4.51 14.13
N THR A 51 3.46 -3.57 13.18
CA THR A 51 2.36 -3.23 12.26
C THR A 51 2.63 -3.74 10.85
N GLY A 52 1.57 -3.97 10.07
CA GLY A 52 1.73 -4.36 8.66
C GLY A 52 2.13 -5.82 8.44
N LEU A 53 1.94 -6.70 9.44
CA LEU A 53 2.26 -8.14 9.36
C LEU A 53 1.71 -8.84 8.11
N SER A 54 0.51 -8.45 7.65
CA SER A 54 -0.06 -8.98 6.40
C SER A 54 0.77 -8.58 5.18
N THR A 55 1.23 -7.32 5.13
CA THR A 55 2.05 -6.78 4.04
C THR A 55 3.46 -7.36 4.09
N HIS A 56 4.07 -7.48 5.28
CA HIS A 56 5.35 -8.16 5.49
C HIS A 56 5.31 -9.60 4.98
N GLY A 57 4.24 -10.33 5.33
CA GLY A 57 4.08 -11.71 4.89
C GLY A 57 4.05 -11.88 3.38
N ILE A 58 3.70 -10.85 2.60
CA ILE A 58 3.66 -10.86 1.12
C ILE A 58 4.92 -10.27 0.50
N VAL A 59 5.42 -9.17 1.06
CA VAL A 59 6.63 -8.46 0.62
C VAL A 59 7.62 -8.44 1.78
N PRO A 60 8.32 -9.55 2.03
CA PRO A 60 9.21 -9.67 3.19
C PRO A 60 10.52 -8.88 3.02
N ARG A 61 10.90 -8.55 1.78
CA ARG A 61 12.15 -7.83 1.50
C ARG A 61 11.90 -6.39 1.09
N VAL A 62 12.55 -5.47 1.79
CA VAL A 62 12.66 -4.08 1.36
C VAL A 62 13.56 -4.01 0.14
N SER A 63 13.14 -3.24 -0.86
CA SER A 63 13.97 -2.95 -2.02
C SER A 63 13.68 -1.56 -2.55
N ASN A 64 14.62 -1.02 -3.31
CA ASN A 64 14.44 0.22 -4.05
C ASN A 64 13.60 0.04 -5.34
N LYS A 65 13.17 -1.19 -5.65
CA LYS A 65 12.31 -1.49 -6.80
C LYS A 65 10.85 -1.53 -6.35
N PRO A 66 9.93 -0.96 -7.14
CA PRO A 66 8.51 -1.07 -6.83
C PRO A 66 8.07 -2.54 -6.95
N VAL A 67 7.14 -2.96 -6.08
CA VAL A 67 6.56 -4.31 -6.07
C VAL A 67 5.65 -4.55 -7.30
N GLY A 68 5.42 -3.53 -8.11
CA GLY A 68 4.49 -3.58 -9.25
C GLY A 68 3.02 -3.54 -8.83
N TRP A 69 2.73 -3.19 -7.57
CA TRP A 69 1.37 -2.94 -7.08
C TRP A 69 0.90 -1.55 -7.51
N ASN A 70 -0.36 -1.45 -7.92
CA ASN A 70 -0.99 -0.17 -8.19
C ASN A 70 -1.67 0.39 -6.93
N ARG A 71 -2.34 1.54 -7.05
CA ARG A 71 -3.02 2.21 -5.94
C ARG A 71 -4.05 1.29 -5.27
N GLU A 72 -4.89 0.62 -6.04
CA GLU A 72 -5.94 -0.25 -5.52
C GLU A 72 -5.38 -1.52 -4.83
N ASP A 73 -4.31 -2.10 -5.40
CA ASP A 73 -3.60 -3.24 -4.80
C ASP A 73 -3.01 -2.83 -3.43
N ILE A 74 -2.39 -1.65 -3.35
CA ILE A 74 -1.83 -1.09 -2.11
C ILE A 74 -2.92 -0.83 -1.08
N MET A 75 -4.03 -0.21 -1.49
CA MET A 75 -5.17 0.07 -0.61
C MET A 75 -5.69 -1.21 0.02
N PHE A 76 -5.89 -2.25 -0.78
CA PHE A 76 -6.39 -3.52 -0.28
C PHE A 76 -5.39 -4.21 0.66
N ALA A 77 -4.12 -4.31 0.26
CA ALA A 77 -3.09 -5.02 1.04
C ALA A 77 -2.85 -4.40 2.42
N THR A 78 -2.93 -3.06 2.49
CA THR A 78 -2.69 -2.29 3.72
C THR A 78 -3.98 -2.01 4.50
N GLY A 79 -5.15 -2.28 3.90
CA GLY A 79 -6.44 -1.89 4.44
C GLY A 79 -6.65 -0.38 4.50
N HIS A 80 -6.01 0.38 3.60
CA HIS A 80 -6.19 1.82 3.44
C HIS A 80 -7.27 2.15 2.39
N GLY A 81 -7.80 3.37 2.45
CA GLY A 81 -8.70 3.91 1.44
C GLY A 81 -10.18 3.86 1.88
N PRO A 82 -11.12 3.46 1.01
CA PRO A 82 -12.57 3.64 1.21
C PRO A 82 -13.20 2.68 2.25
N PHE A 83 -12.40 2.05 3.11
CA PHE A 83 -12.89 1.07 4.08
C PHE A 83 -13.38 1.77 5.35
N SER A 84 -14.62 1.51 5.80
CA SER A 84 -15.15 2.11 7.04
C SER A 84 -14.21 1.90 8.24
N SER A 85 -13.61 0.72 8.35
CA SER A 85 -12.62 0.41 9.40
C SER A 85 -11.35 1.26 9.33
N HIS A 86 -10.93 1.66 8.14
CA HIS A 86 -9.82 2.59 7.94
C HIS A 86 -10.23 4.01 8.32
N LEU A 87 -11.36 4.48 7.76
CA LEU A 87 -11.87 5.82 8.02
C LEU A 87 -12.13 6.05 9.51
N HIS A 88 -12.70 5.06 10.20
CA HIS A 88 -12.91 5.11 11.64
C HIS A 88 -11.60 5.22 12.43
N ARG A 89 -10.58 4.44 12.07
CA ARG A 89 -9.25 4.49 12.72
C ARG A 89 -8.61 5.87 12.64
N PHE A 90 -8.86 6.62 11.57
CA PHE A 90 -8.34 7.97 11.37
C PHE A 90 -9.33 9.07 11.74
N ASN A 91 -10.39 8.75 12.50
CA ASN A 91 -11.43 9.69 12.95
C ASN A 91 -12.13 10.43 11.80
N LEU A 92 -12.15 9.85 10.60
CA LEU A 92 -12.90 10.36 9.45
C LEU A 92 -14.35 9.85 9.42
N ARG A 93 -14.66 8.83 10.24
CA ARG A 93 -16.00 8.32 10.49
C ARG A 93 -16.17 7.94 11.96
N THR A 94 -17.41 8.03 12.46
CA THR A 94 -17.76 7.73 13.85
C THR A 94 -17.77 6.23 14.17
N HIS A 95 -17.97 5.36 13.17
CA HIS A 95 -18.01 3.91 13.35
C HIS A 95 -17.29 3.15 12.22
N ASP A 96 -16.85 1.92 12.50
CA ASP A 96 -16.22 1.02 11.53
C ASP A 96 -17.21 0.17 10.71
N ILE A 97 -18.51 0.38 10.92
CA ILE A 97 -19.58 -0.35 10.22
C ILE A 97 -19.72 0.14 8.77
N SER A 98 -19.90 -0.80 7.84
CA SER A 98 -20.18 -0.58 6.42
C SER A 98 -21.67 -0.34 6.16
N SER A 99 -22.00 0.15 4.96
CA SER A 99 -23.39 0.38 4.55
C SER A 99 -24.25 -0.90 4.55
N CYS A 100 -23.64 -2.09 4.60
CA CYS A 100 -24.35 -3.37 4.71
C CYS A 100 -24.43 -3.91 6.14
N GLY A 101 -24.06 -3.12 7.16
CA GLY A 101 -24.30 -3.43 8.57
C GLY A 101 -23.25 -4.31 9.25
N GLU A 102 -22.20 -4.74 8.54
CA GLU A 102 -21.05 -5.44 9.12
C GLU A 102 -19.80 -4.55 9.16
N LYS A 103 -18.74 -4.99 9.84
CA LYS A 103 -17.45 -4.28 9.86
C LYS A 103 -16.93 -4.06 8.44
N GLY A 104 -16.70 -2.81 8.07
CA GLY A 104 -16.22 -2.40 6.75
C GLY A 104 -14.71 -2.53 6.61
N ASP A 105 -14.20 -3.75 6.72
CA ASP A 105 -12.80 -4.09 6.44
C ASP A 105 -12.63 -4.68 5.03
N PRO A 106 -11.39 -4.71 4.49
CA PRO A 106 -11.17 -5.21 3.13
C PRO A 106 -11.64 -6.65 2.93
N MET A 107 -11.52 -7.50 3.97
CA MET A 107 -11.91 -8.90 3.90
C MET A 107 -13.42 -9.03 3.72
N HIS A 108 -14.20 -8.25 4.48
CA HIS A 108 -15.65 -8.22 4.38
C HIS A 108 -16.10 -7.84 2.96
N TYR A 109 -15.57 -6.74 2.39
CA TYR A 109 -15.92 -6.33 1.03
C TYR A 109 -15.48 -7.33 -0.04
N ALA A 110 -14.36 -8.02 0.16
CA ALA A 110 -13.87 -9.01 -0.79
C ALA A 110 -14.60 -10.36 -0.72
N THR A 111 -15.36 -10.67 0.33
CA THR A 111 -15.85 -12.04 0.56
C THR A 111 -17.32 -12.17 0.98
N LYS A 112 -17.93 -11.11 1.54
CA LYS A 112 -19.24 -11.21 2.21
C LYS A 112 -20.20 -10.06 1.93
N CYS A 113 -19.69 -8.86 1.67
CA CYS A 113 -20.53 -7.67 1.50
C CYS A 113 -21.58 -7.86 0.41
N ARG A 114 -22.85 -7.60 0.74
CA ARG A 114 -23.98 -7.78 -0.18
C ARG A 114 -23.90 -6.87 -1.42
N PHE A 115 -23.21 -5.74 -1.32
CA PHE A 115 -23.09 -4.78 -2.42
C PHE A 115 -21.98 -5.13 -3.42
N THR A 116 -21.11 -6.08 -3.07
CA THR A 116 -19.93 -6.42 -3.87
C THR A 116 -19.94 -7.85 -4.41
N LEU A 117 -21.10 -8.50 -4.43
CA LEU A 117 -21.30 -9.90 -4.82
C LEU A 117 -20.59 -10.27 -6.14
N SER A 118 -20.64 -9.39 -7.13
CA SER A 118 -20.00 -9.60 -8.44
C SER A 118 -18.47 -9.74 -8.39
N TRP A 119 -17.83 -9.23 -7.34
CA TRP A 119 -16.36 -9.24 -7.19
C TRP A 119 -15.88 -10.16 -6.06
N HIS A 120 -16.77 -10.94 -5.44
CA HIS A 120 -16.41 -11.80 -4.33
C HIS A 120 -15.33 -12.82 -4.70
N PHE A 121 -14.34 -12.90 -3.84
CA PHE A 121 -13.40 -13.99 -3.75
C PHE A 121 -13.91 -15.02 -2.75
N GLN A 122 -13.42 -16.25 -2.86
CA GLN A 122 -13.74 -17.29 -1.91
C GLN A 122 -13.24 -16.91 -0.50
N THR A 123 -14.12 -16.99 0.49
CA THR A 123 -13.76 -16.68 1.89
C THR A 123 -12.68 -17.64 2.39
N PRO A 124 -11.53 -17.13 2.85
CA PRO A 124 -10.49 -17.99 3.39
C PRO A 124 -10.83 -18.45 4.81
N THR A 125 -10.29 -19.60 5.21
CA THR A 125 -10.21 -19.97 6.62
C THR A 125 -9.23 -19.04 7.35
N VAL A 126 -9.36 -18.93 8.67
CA VAL A 126 -8.52 -18.03 9.48
C VAL A 126 -7.03 -18.33 9.30
N SER A 127 -6.64 -19.61 9.24
CA SER A 127 -5.26 -20.04 9.05
C SER A 127 -4.70 -19.74 7.64
N LEU A 128 -5.56 -19.60 6.63
CA LEU A 128 -5.16 -19.40 5.24
C LEU A 128 -5.27 -17.94 4.77
N LYS A 129 -5.60 -16.99 5.65
CA LYS A 129 -5.78 -15.57 5.31
C LYS A 129 -4.59 -14.98 4.55
N LEU A 130 -3.36 -15.25 5.01
CA LEU A 130 -2.16 -14.72 4.36
C LEU A 130 -1.95 -15.32 2.97
N GLN A 131 -2.13 -16.64 2.83
CA GLN A 131 -2.00 -17.32 1.54
C GLN A 131 -3.07 -16.85 0.55
N TRP A 132 -4.28 -16.64 1.02
CA TRP A 132 -5.37 -16.08 0.23
C TRP A 132 -5.04 -14.68 -0.29
N LEU A 133 -4.53 -13.80 0.57
CA LEU A 133 -4.13 -12.45 0.18
C LEU A 133 -2.98 -12.48 -0.85
N LYS A 134 -1.99 -13.37 -0.65
CA LYS A 134 -0.92 -13.62 -1.63
C LYS A 134 -1.48 -14.03 -2.98
N ASN A 135 -2.43 -14.97 -3.02
CA ASN A 135 -3.02 -15.48 -4.26
C ASN A 135 -3.75 -14.37 -5.02
N ILE A 136 -4.45 -13.48 -4.32
CA ILE A 136 -5.12 -12.33 -4.93
C ILE A 136 -4.10 -11.37 -5.54
N LEU A 137 -3.04 -11.02 -4.81
CA LEU A 137 -2.07 -9.99 -5.22
C LEU A 137 -0.99 -10.48 -6.19
N THR A 138 -0.90 -11.79 -6.43
CA THR A 138 0.03 -12.38 -7.40
C THR A 138 -0.64 -12.70 -8.74
N ASN A 139 -1.95 -13.00 -8.75
CA ASN A 139 -2.68 -13.34 -9.97
C ASN A 139 -3.28 -12.09 -10.65
N ASN A 140 -2.95 -11.86 -11.91
CA ASN A 140 -3.41 -10.66 -12.66
C ASN A 140 -4.94 -10.57 -12.84
N ILE A 141 -5.63 -11.71 -12.99
CA ILE A 141 -7.10 -11.74 -13.10
C ILE A 141 -7.71 -11.36 -11.76
N SER A 142 -7.21 -11.93 -10.66
CA SER A 142 -7.62 -11.58 -9.31
C SER A 142 -7.38 -10.10 -9.00
N ARG A 143 -6.21 -9.55 -9.36
CA ARG A 143 -5.92 -8.11 -9.21
C ARG A 143 -6.86 -7.24 -10.03
N THR A 144 -7.22 -7.65 -11.24
CA THR A 144 -8.18 -6.91 -12.07
C THR A 144 -9.56 -6.88 -11.39
N ARG A 145 -10.02 -8.02 -10.88
CA ARG A 145 -11.27 -8.10 -10.10
C ARG A 145 -11.22 -7.24 -8.84
N LEU A 146 -10.10 -7.28 -8.12
CA LEU A 146 -9.86 -6.46 -6.94
C LEU A 146 -9.90 -4.96 -7.27
N ARG A 147 -9.27 -4.53 -8.37
CA ARG A 147 -9.28 -3.12 -8.78
C ARG A 147 -10.70 -2.62 -9.05
N LEU A 148 -11.52 -3.42 -9.72
CA LEU A 148 -12.91 -3.08 -9.97
C LEU A 148 -13.70 -2.95 -8.65
N LEU A 149 -13.48 -3.87 -7.71
CA LEU A 149 -14.05 -3.77 -6.35
C LEU A 149 -13.65 -2.47 -5.64
N ILE A 150 -12.35 -2.14 -5.61
CA ILE A 150 -11.86 -0.92 -4.95
C ILE A 150 -12.44 0.34 -5.60
N ARG A 151 -12.53 0.39 -6.93
CA ARG A 151 -13.09 1.53 -7.66
C ARG A 151 -14.56 1.73 -7.34
N PHE A 152 -15.34 0.66 -7.40
CA PHE A 152 -16.75 0.68 -6.99
C PHE A 152 -16.93 1.27 -5.58
N MET A 153 -16.11 0.84 -4.62
CA MET A 153 -16.15 1.40 -3.26
C MET A 153 -15.71 2.87 -3.18
N CYS A 154 -14.73 3.30 -3.99
CA CYS A 154 -14.33 4.70 -4.02
C CYS A 154 -15.48 5.58 -4.54
N ASP A 155 -16.16 5.13 -5.59
CA ASP A 155 -17.27 5.85 -6.20
C ASP A 155 -18.46 5.96 -5.24
N GLU A 156 -18.82 4.87 -4.52
CA GLU A 156 -19.90 4.92 -3.52
C GLU A 156 -19.55 5.79 -2.30
N ASN A 157 -18.31 5.82 -1.83
CA ASN A 157 -17.95 6.66 -0.67
C ASN A 157 -17.88 8.15 -1.02
N ASN A 158 -17.57 8.51 -2.27
CA ASN A 158 -17.63 9.91 -2.70
C ASN A 158 -19.05 10.49 -2.57
N LEU A 159 -20.09 9.65 -2.66
CA LEU A 159 -21.48 10.07 -2.49
C LEU A 159 -21.88 10.30 -1.02
N ILE A 160 -21.09 9.82 -0.04
CA ILE A 160 -21.43 9.92 1.39
C ILE A 160 -20.70 11.09 2.08
N VAL A 161 -19.67 11.65 1.45
CA VAL A 161 -18.92 12.79 1.99
C VAL A 161 -19.66 14.13 1.76
N GLU A 162 -20.56 14.21 0.79
CA GLU A 162 -21.29 15.46 0.48
C GLU A 162 -22.41 15.81 1.47
N ASP A 163 -22.88 14.87 2.30
CA ASP A 163 -24.04 15.09 3.19
C ASP A 163 -23.69 15.52 4.63
N ASN A 164 -22.42 15.81 4.93
CA ASN A 164 -22.00 16.27 6.27
C ASN A 164 -21.48 17.71 6.26
N HIS A 165 -22.32 18.65 5.82
CA HIS A 165 -22.14 20.07 6.12
C HIS A 165 -23.34 20.70 6.82
#